data_AF-A0A365XRU6-F1
#
_entry.id   AF-A0A365XRU6-F1
#
_cell.length_a   1.000
_cell.length_b   1.000
_cell.length_c   1.000
_cell.angle_alpha   90.00
_cell.angle_beta   90.00
_cell.angle_gamma   90.00
#
_symmetry.space_group_name_H-M   'P 1'
#
loop_
_entity.id
_entity.type
_entity.pdbx_description
1 polymer ?
#
loop_
_entity_poly.entity_id
_entity_poly.type
_entity_poly.pdbx_seq_one_letter_code
_entity_poly.pdbx_strand_id
1 'polypeptide(L)'
;MRCIAIDDEPLALDLLEDNISMVPYLQLIAKCNNAFEAMEVLRTQQVDLIFLDIQMPGLTGLQFLQSMSSKPLVILITAYEKYALEGFNLDVTDYLVKPVSLERFIKACNKAHELFQLKAAGKTGKEQSDFFFVNVDYSLFKIVFSDIIWIEGLKDYVKIHLKGSAKPVVTRMSIKGLEEQLPPAKFIRVHKSYIVSVAAITAIRKNSVFLEETELPVGDTYRDTLYAIAGKSQP
;
A
#
# COMPACT_ATOMS: atom_id res chain seq x y z
N MET A 1 12.99 -13.85 0.50
CA MET A 1 12.00 -13.13 1.30
C MET A 1 11.90 -13.84 2.65
N ARG A 2 12.29 -13.18 3.73
CA ARG A 2 12.34 -13.77 5.09
C ARG A 2 10.93 -13.85 5.64
N CYS A 3 10.49 -15.02 6.09
CA CYS A 3 9.17 -15.22 6.64
C CYS A 3 9.18 -15.91 7.99
N ILE A 4 8.10 -15.70 8.74
CA ILE A 4 7.80 -16.44 9.97
C ILE A 4 6.43 -17.10 9.85
N ALA A 5 6.25 -18.22 10.55
CA ALA A 5 4.97 -18.89 10.71
C ALA A 5 4.54 -18.81 12.17
N ILE A 6 3.29 -18.43 12.41
CA ILE A 6 2.73 -18.24 13.75
C ILE A 6 1.42 -19.02 13.82
N ASP A 7 1.37 -20.01 14.70
CA ASP A 7 0.24 -20.90 14.93
C ASP A 7 0.45 -21.57 16.28
N ASP A 8 -0.58 -21.71 17.12
CA ASP A 8 -0.44 -22.34 18.44
C ASP A 8 -0.40 -23.87 18.37
N GLU A 9 -0.69 -24.46 17.19
CA GLU A 9 -0.62 -25.89 16.94
C GLU A 9 0.73 -26.29 16.28
N PRO A 10 1.62 -27.04 16.97
CA PRO A 10 2.93 -27.42 16.43
C PRO A 10 2.87 -28.20 15.11
N LEU A 11 1.86 -29.07 14.95
CA LEU A 11 1.68 -29.83 13.71
C LEU A 11 1.33 -28.94 12.52
N ALA A 12 0.58 -27.86 12.76
CA ALA A 12 0.28 -26.87 11.72
C ALA A 12 1.53 -26.09 11.32
N LEU A 13 2.39 -25.75 12.29
CA LEU A 13 3.69 -25.13 12.02
C LEU A 13 4.61 -26.03 11.18
N ASP A 14 4.65 -27.34 11.46
CA ASP A 14 5.45 -28.30 10.69
C ASP A 14 4.92 -28.43 9.25
N LEU A 15 3.60 -28.51 9.07
CA LEU A 15 3.00 -28.53 7.73
C LEU A 15 3.26 -27.21 6.96
N LEU A 16 3.24 -26.07 7.64
CA LEU A 16 3.59 -24.79 7.03
C LEU A 16 5.07 -24.74 6.65
N GLU A 17 5.97 -25.24 7.49
CA GLU A 17 7.39 -25.35 7.18
C GLU A 17 7.62 -26.19 5.92
N ASP A 18 6.98 -27.35 5.81
CA ASP A 18 7.04 -28.20 4.62
C ASP A 18 6.56 -27.45 3.38
N ASN A 19 5.40 -26.79 3.46
CA ASN A 19 4.85 -25.99 2.35
C ASN A 19 5.75 -24.81 1.97
N ILE A 20 6.34 -24.11 2.96
CA ILE A 20 7.26 -22.99 2.73
C ILE A 20 8.54 -23.50 2.05
N SER A 21 9.05 -24.67 2.43
CA SER A 21 10.26 -25.27 1.84
C SER A 21 10.12 -25.54 0.34
N MET A 22 8.89 -25.77 -0.13
CA MET A 22 8.57 -25.96 -1.55
C MET A 22 8.58 -24.66 -2.37
N VAL A 23 8.70 -23.50 -1.73
CA VAL A 23 8.67 -22.18 -2.37
C VAL A 23 10.08 -21.56 -2.34
N PRO A 24 10.85 -21.59 -3.44
CA PRO A 24 12.30 -21.32 -3.42
C PRO A 24 12.72 -19.91 -2.97
N TYR A 25 11.84 -18.92 -3.10
CA TYR A 25 12.13 -17.53 -2.74
C TYR A 25 11.75 -17.18 -1.30
N LEU A 26 11.15 -18.12 -0.55
CA LEU A 26 10.85 -17.96 0.86
C LEU A 26 12.00 -18.52 1.72
N GLN A 27 12.24 -17.87 2.84
CA GLN A 27 13.16 -18.34 3.86
C GLN A 27 12.46 -18.27 5.22
N LEU A 28 12.06 -19.43 5.75
CA LEU A 28 11.51 -19.51 7.10
C LEU A 28 12.61 -19.25 8.12
N ILE A 29 12.50 -18.15 8.87
CA ILE A 29 13.52 -17.74 9.87
C ILE A 29 13.08 -18.03 11.31
N ALA A 30 11.78 -18.25 11.55
CA ALA A 30 11.26 -18.68 12.84
C ALA A 30 9.87 -19.31 12.71
N LYS A 31 9.60 -20.29 13.59
CA LYS A 31 8.26 -20.79 13.92
C LYS A 31 7.90 -20.27 15.32
N CYS A 32 6.71 -19.72 15.50
CA CYS A 32 6.27 -19.13 16.76
C CYS A 32 4.95 -19.76 17.19
N ASN A 33 4.87 -20.22 18.43
CA ASN A 33 3.65 -20.85 18.95
C ASN A 33 2.62 -19.85 19.48
N ASN A 34 2.97 -18.56 19.49
CA ASN A 34 2.12 -17.49 19.99
C ASN A 34 2.63 -16.12 19.51
N ALA A 35 1.80 -15.10 19.70
CA ALA A 35 2.12 -13.73 19.33
C ALA A 35 3.32 -13.13 20.09
N PHE A 36 3.61 -13.56 21.33
CA PHE A 36 4.72 -13.02 22.12
C PHE A 36 6.08 -13.45 21.57
N GLU A 37 6.23 -14.72 21.21
CA GLU A 37 7.41 -15.22 20.50
C GLU A 37 7.62 -14.47 19.17
N ALA A 38 6.53 -14.26 18.41
CA ALA A 38 6.60 -13.54 17.15
C ALA A 38 7.04 -12.07 17.33
N MET A 39 6.56 -11.38 18.37
CA MET A 39 7.00 -10.00 18.68
C MET A 39 8.50 -9.92 18.93
N GLU A 40 9.07 -10.90 19.63
CA GLU A 40 10.51 -10.91 19.91
C GLU A 40 11.35 -11.15 18.65
N VAL A 41 10.89 -12.01 17.75
CA VAL A 41 11.52 -12.21 16.43
C VAL A 41 11.43 -10.93 15.59
N LEU A 42 10.25 -10.30 15.52
CA LEU A 42 10.04 -9.06 14.77
C LEU A 42 10.87 -7.88 15.29
N ARG A 43 11.19 -7.87 16.59
CA ARG A 43 12.04 -6.85 17.22
C ARG A 43 13.51 -7.00 16.85
N THR A 44 13.98 -8.24 16.66
CA THR A 44 15.40 -8.57 16.51
C THR A 44 15.79 -8.89 15.08
N GLN A 45 14.84 -9.24 14.21
CA GLN A 45 15.07 -9.65 12.84
C GLN A 45 14.15 -8.95 11.87
N GLN A 46 14.64 -8.72 10.65
CA GLN A 46 13.79 -8.28 9.55
C GLN A 46 12.93 -9.46 9.06
N VAL A 47 11.62 -9.24 9.06
CA VAL A 47 10.60 -10.16 8.54
C VAL A 47 9.85 -9.46 7.40
N ASP A 48 9.76 -10.11 6.26
CA ASP A 48 9.12 -9.57 5.06
C ASP A 48 7.68 -10.09 4.89
N LEU A 49 7.42 -11.32 5.36
CA LEU A 49 6.12 -12.01 5.28
C LEU A 49 5.81 -12.77 6.58
N ILE A 50 4.57 -12.68 7.04
CA ILE A 50 4.05 -13.45 8.18
C ILE A 50 2.94 -14.38 7.67
N PHE A 51 3.03 -15.67 7.98
CA PHE A 51 1.90 -16.59 7.97
C PHE A 51 1.33 -16.65 9.38
N LEU A 52 0.05 -16.33 9.54
CA LEU A 52 -0.53 -16.08 10.86
C LEU A 52 -1.86 -16.80 11.04
N ASP A 53 -1.95 -17.62 12.08
CA ASP A 53 -3.22 -18.12 12.58
C ASP A 53 -4.01 -17.04 13.32
N ILE A 54 -5.34 -17.06 13.13
CA ILE A 54 -6.24 -16.09 13.77
C ILE A 54 -6.55 -16.48 15.22
N GLN A 55 -6.78 -17.76 15.48
CA GLN A 55 -7.19 -18.27 16.78
C GLN A 55 -5.99 -18.83 17.53
N MET A 56 -5.36 -17.97 18.32
CA MET A 56 -4.32 -18.37 19.26
C MET A 56 -4.75 -18.01 20.69
N PRO A 57 -4.38 -18.81 21.70
CA PRO A 57 -4.59 -18.48 23.10
C PRO A 57 -3.96 -17.15 23.50
N GLY A 58 -4.65 -16.40 24.37
CA GLY A 58 -4.16 -15.14 24.93
C GLY A 58 -4.34 -13.94 24.01
N LEU A 59 -3.72 -13.94 22.82
CA LEU A 59 -3.82 -12.85 21.85
C LEU A 59 -4.14 -13.41 20.46
N THR A 60 -5.29 -13.02 19.91
CA THR A 60 -5.68 -13.48 18.58
C THR A 60 -4.78 -12.88 17.49
N GLY A 61 -4.66 -13.55 16.36
CA GLY A 61 -3.88 -13.05 15.22
C GLY A 61 -4.35 -11.68 14.74
N LEU A 62 -5.66 -11.43 14.73
CA LEU A 62 -6.20 -10.12 14.34
C LEU A 62 -5.80 -9.02 15.33
N GLN A 63 -5.87 -9.29 16.64
CA GLN A 63 -5.43 -8.34 17.68
C GLN A 63 -3.92 -8.10 17.61
N PHE A 64 -3.14 -9.15 17.35
CA PHE A 64 -1.70 -9.06 17.11
C PHE A 64 -1.37 -8.19 15.89
N LEU A 65 -2.11 -8.31 14.79
CA LEU A 65 -1.94 -7.43 13.63
C LEU A 65 -2.34 -5.99 13.91
N GLN A 66 -3.34 -5.75 14.76
CA GLN A 66 -3.76 -4.40 15.12
C GLN A 66 -2.75 -3.69 16.01
N SER A 67 -1.98 -4.41 16.83
CA SER A 67 -0.96 -3.81 17.71
C SER A 67 0.31 -3.37 16.99
N MET A 68 0.54 -3.82 15.74
CA MET A 68 1.71 -3.47 14.95
C MET A 68 1.59 -2.08 14.29
N SER A 69 2.62 -1.25 14.48
CA SER A 69 2.75 0.07 13.84
C SER A 69 3.25 0.01 12.39
N SER A 70 4.11 -0.97 12.07
CA SER A 70 4.56 -1.27 10.71
C SER A 70 4.40 -2.77 10.47
N LYS A 71 3.68 -3.13 9.41
CA LYS A 71 3.31 -4.52 9.14
C LYS A 71 4.12 -5.05 7.96
N PRO A 72 4.81 -6.20 8.10
CA PRO A 72 5.22 -7.01 6.97
C PRO A 72 4.01 -7.38 6.11
N LEU A 73 4.23 -8.04 4.97
CA LEU A 73 3.12 -8.69 4.28
C LEU A 73 2.56 -9.79 5.19
N VAL A 74 1.26 -10.03 5.12
CA VAL A 74 0.59 -10.99 6.01
C VAL A 74 -0.36 -11.87 5.22
N ILE A 75 -0.20 -13.17 5.36
CA ILE A 75 -1.16 -14.17 4.89
C ILE A 75 -1.82 -14.77 6.12
N LEU A 76 -3.12 -14.55 6.25
CA LEU A 76 -3.91 -15.19 7.31
C LEU A 76 -4.20 -16.64 6.93
N ILE A 77 -4.07 -17.54 7.89
CA ILE A 77 -4.39 -18.95 7.75
C ILE A 77 -5.34 -19.31 8.88
N THR A 78 -6.50 -19.90 8.64
CA THR A 78 -7.42 -20.22 9.73
C THR A 78 -8.41 -21.32 9.35
N ALA A 79 -8.93 -22.06 10.33
CA ALA A 79 -10.03 -23.01 10.12
C ALA A 79 -11.41 -22.35 9.93
N TYR A 80 -11.53 -21.03 10.11
CA TYR A 80 -12.82 -20.35 10.15
C TYR A 80 -13.00 -19.37 9.00
N GLU A 81 -13.99 -19.59 8.13
CA GLU A 81 -14.27 -18.72 6.99
C GLU A 81 -14.81 -17.33 7.40
N LYS A 82 -15.47 -17.24 8.55
CA LYS A 82 -16.18 -16.04 9.03
C LYS A 82 -15.29 -14.80 9.22
N TYR A 83 -13.98 -14.98 9.40
CA TYR A 83 -13.05 -13.86 9.63
C TYR A 83 -12.51 -13.23 8.33
N ALA A 84 -12.90 -13.75 7.16
CA ALA A 84 -12.46 -13.20 5.87
C ALA A 84 -12.86 -11.72 5.68
N LEU A 85 -14.05 -11.31 6.17
CA LEU A 85 -14.52 -9.92 6.11
C LEU A 85 -13.73 -9.00 7.05
N GLU A 86 -13.33 -9.49 8.23
CA GLU A 86 -12.55 -8.72 9.21
C GLU A 86 -11.09 -8.56 8.77
N GLY A 87 -10.51 -9.60 8.16
CA GLY A 87 -9.14 -9.56 7.61
C GLY A 87 -8.98 -8.51 6.50
N PHE A 88 -10.03 -8.25 5.72
CA PHE A 88 -10.02 -7.21 4.69
C PHE A 88 -9.76 -5.79 5.26
N ASN A 89 -10.25 -5.51 6.47
CA ASN A 89 -10.04 -4.21 7.12
C ASN A 89 -8.61 -4.02 7.66
N LEU A 90 -7.76 -5.05 7.63
CA LEU A 90 -6.42 -5.04 8.21
C LEU A 90 -5.29 -5.04 7.17
N ASP A 91 -5.60 -4.79 5.89
CA ASP A 91 -4.65 -4.75 4.78
C ASP A 91 -3.82 -6.04 4.64
N VAL A 92 -4.43 -7.20 4.92
CA VAL A 92 -3.76 -8.49 4.73
C VAL A 92 -3.55 -8.78 3.24
N THR A 93 -2.44 -9.45 2.93
CA THR A 93 -2.07 -9.79 1.55
C THR A 93 -2.96 -10.88 0.98
N ASP A 94 -3.25 -11.91 1.78
CA ASP A 94 -4.13 -12.99 1.37
C ASP A 94 -4.73 -13.73 2.57
N TYR A 95 -5.73 -14.57 2.29
CA TYR A 95 -6.48 -15.35 3.28
C TYR A 95 -6.62 -16.80 2.84
N LEU A 96 -6.20 -17.73 3.69
CA LEU A 96 -6.23 -19.17 3.45
C LEU A 96 -7.09 -19.86 4.50
N VAL A 97 -8.09 -20.60 4.03
CA VAL A 97 -8.94 -21.44 4.89
C VAL A 97 -8.30 -22.82 5.01
N LYS A 98 -8.12 -23.32 6.23
CA LYS A 98 -7.68 -24.69 6.50
C LYS A 98 -8.82 -25.67 6.16
N PRO A 99 -8.55 -26.81 5.49
CA PRO A 99 -7.24 -27.29 5.05
C PRO A 99 -6.73 -26.54 3.80
N VAL A 100 -5.48 -26.11 3.83
CA VAL A 100 -4.85 -25.34 2.75
C VAL A 100 -4.23 -26.29 1.73
N SER A 101 -4.69 -26.25 0.48
CA SER A 101 -4.02 -26.97 -0.61
C SER A 101 -2.70 -26.29 -0.99
N LEU A 102 -1.71 -27.09 -1.40
CA LEU A 102 -0.41 -26.56 -1.85
C LEU A 102 -0.56 -25.56 -3.00
N GLU A 103 -1.48 -25.80 -3.95
CA GLU A 103 -1.75 -24.86 -5.04
C GLU A 103 -2.23 -23.50 -4.52
N ARG A 104 -3.15 -23.50 -3.53
CA ARG A 104 -3.69 -22.26 -2.94
C ARG A 104 -2.62 -21.51 -2.15
N PHE A 105 -1.77 -22.26 -1.43
CA PHE A 105 -0.62 -21.73 -0.70
C PHE A 105 0.38 -21.04 -1.63
N ILE A 106 0.78 -21.71 -2.73
CA ILE A 106 1.70 -21.14 -3.73
C ILE A 106 1.11 -19.88 -4.37
N LYS A 107 -0.18 -19.86 -4.71
CA LYS A 107 -0.84 -18.65 -5.24
C LYS A 107 -0.74 -17.46 -4.27
N ALA A 108 -0.96 -17.71 -2.97
CA ALA A 108 -0.83 -16.67 -1.94
C ALA A 108 0.61 -16.17 -1.81
N CYS A 109 1.57 -17.09 -1.82
CA CYS A 109 3.00 -16.76 -1.76
C CYS A 109 3.44 -15.94 -2.98
N ASN A 110 2.99 -16.28 -4.19
CA ASN A 110 3.30 -15.55 -5.40
C ASN A 110 2.74 -14.12 -5.35
N LYS A 111 1.50 -13.95 -4.88
CA LYS A 111 0.90 -12.62 -4.66
C LYS A 111 1.70 -11.80 -3.66
N ALA A 112 2.11 -12.40 -2.54
CA ALA A 112 2.97 -11.73 -1.56
C ALA A 112 4.34 -11.40 -2.13
N HIS A 113 4.94 -12.30 -2.92
CA HIS A 113 6.22 -12.07 -3.55
C HIS A 113 6.15 -10.92 -4.56
N GLU A 114 5.12 -10.85 -5.39
CA GLU A 114 4.91 -9.73 -6.32
C GLU A 114 4.81 -8.40 -5.57
N LEU A 115 4.00 -8.33 -4.51
CA LEU A 115 3.90 -7.13 -3.66
C LEU A 115 5.22 -6.78 -2.97
N PHE A 116 5.97 -7.78 -2.52
CA PHE A 116 7.29 -7.59 -1.92
C PHE A 116 8.28 -7.03 -2.94
N GLN A 117 8.31 -7.59 -4.15
CA GLN A 117 9.17 -7.11 -5.23
C GLN A 117 8.77 -5.71 -5.67
N LEU A 118 7.48 -5.36 -5.69
CA LEU A 118 7.02 -3.99 -5.95
C LEU A 118 7.49 -3.02 -4.85
N LYS A 119 7.45 -3.43 -3.58
CA LYS A 119 7.96 -2.64 -2.44
C LYS A 119 9.50 -2.57 -2.41
N ALA A 120 10.19 -3.62 -2.84
CA ALA A 120 11.67 -3.73 -2.83
C ALA A 120 12.30 -3.07 -4.06
N ALA A 121 11.65 -3.13 -5.22
CA ALA A 121 11.97 -2.33 -6.40
C ALA A 121 11.81 -0.82 -6.10
N GLY A 122 10.90 -0.45 -5.20
CA GLY A 122 10.82 0.91 -4.65
C GLY A 122 11.92 1.27 -3.61
N LYS A 123 12.79 0.33 -3.22
CA LYS A 123 13.82 0.52 -2.18
C LYS A 123 15.27 0.34 -2.66
N THR A 124 15.50 -0.19 -3.86
CA THR A 124 16.83 -0.32 -4.46
C THR A 124 17.01 0.72 -5.56
N GLY A 125 17.46 1.91 -5.13
CA GLY A 125 17.68 3.06 -6.01
C GLY A 125 16.59 4.10 -5.84
N LYS A 126 16.98 5.38 -5.88
CA LYS A 126 16.10 6.51 -6.18
C LYS A 126 15.60 6.40 -7.64
N GLU A 127 14.96 5.29 -8.00
CA GLU A 127 14.06 5.25 -9.14
C GLU A 127 12.66 5.17 -8.56
N GLN A 128 12.13 6.36 -8.34
CA GLN A 128 10.75 6.59 -7.98
C GLN A 128 9.89 5.92 -9.06
N SER A 129 9.32 4.75 -8.74
CA SER A 129 8.44 4.00 -9.65
C SER A 129 7.53 4.98 -10.37
N ASP A 130 7.50 5.02 -11.70
CA ASP A 130 6.75 6.05 -12.44
C ASP A 130 5.22 5.85 -12.40
N PHE A 131 4.71 5.00 -11.51
CA PHE A 131 3.30 4.66 -11.40
C PHE A 131 2.92 4.17 -9.99
N PHE A 132 1.62 4.11 -9.74
CA PHE A 132 1.01 3.47 -8.56
C PHE A 132 -0.31 2.78 -8.95
N PHE A 133 -0.88 1.98 -8.04
CA PHE A 133 -2.17 1.32 -8.27
C PHE A 133 -3.26 1.91 -7.37
N VAL A 134 -4.47 2.00 -7.90
CA VAL A 134 -5.67 2.40 -7.16
C VAL A 134 -6.79 1.38 -7.35
N ASN A 135 -7.61 1.18 -6.32
CA ASN A 135 -8.79 0.33 -6.43
C ASN A 135 -9.92 1.10 -7.12
N VAL A 136 -10.42 0.57 -8.23
CA VAL A 136 -11.53 1.12 -9.04
C VAL A 136 -12.46 -0.03 -9.39
N ASP A 137 -13.73 0.05 -9.02
CA ASP A 137 -14.76 -0.95 -9.36
C ASP A 137 -14.32 -2.41 -9.15
N TYR A 138 -13.77 -2.71 -7.97
CA TYR A 138 -13.25 -4.04 -7.59
C TYR A 138 -12.02 -4.53 -8.37
N SER A 139 -11.33 -3.64 -9.10
CA SER A 139 -10.11 -3.93 -9.84
C SER A 139 -8.96 -3.00 -9.45
N LEU A 140 -7.71 -3.48 -9.59
CA LEU A 140 -6.52 -2.65 -9.44
C LEU A 140 -6.23 -1.94 -10.76
N PHE A 141 -6.29 -0.61 -10.76
CA PHE A 141 -6.02 0.23 -11.91
C PHE A 141 -4.65 0.88 -11.77
N LYS A 142 -3.77 0.67 -12.76
CA LYS A 142 -2.43 1.28 -12.81
C LYS A 142 -2.52 2.74 -13.26
N ILE A 143 -1.93 3.64 -12.51
CA ILE A 143 -1.84 5.07 -12.82
C ILE A 143 -0.37 5.44 -13.00
N VAL A 144 0.01 5.89 -14.19
CA VAL A 144 1.35 6.40 -14.48
C VAL A 144 1.42 7.88 -14.09
N PHE A 145 2.43 8.28 -13.31
CA PHE A 145 2.60 9.64 -12.81
C PHE A 145 2.73 10.67 -13.94
N SER A 146 3.39 10.33 -15.05
CA SER A 146 3.51 11.22 -16.21
C SER A 146 2.18 11.60 -16.86
N ASP A 147 1.16 10.78 -16.64
CA ASP A 147 -0.16 10.94 -17.24
C ASP A 147 -1.07 11.78 -16.36
N ILE A 148 -0.75 12.00 -15.08
CA ILE A 148 -1.58 12.80 -14.18
C ILE A 148 -1.43 14.28 -14.51
N ILE A 149 -2.55 14.97 -14.69
CA ILE A 149 -2.63 16.42 -14.88
C ILE A 149 -2.92 17.09 -13.54
N TRP A 150 -4.03 16.70 -12.90
CA TRP A 150 -4.38 17.12 -11.55
C TRP A 150 -5.22 16.07 -10.83
N ILE A 151 -5.37 16.27 -9.52
CA ILE A 151 -6.20 15.47 -8.64
C ILE A 151 -7.15 16.39 -7.90
N GLU A 152 -8.41 15.99 -7.83
CA GLU A 152 -9.47 16.65 -7.07
C GLU A 152 -9.94 15.74 -5.92
N GLY A 153 -9.99 16.27 -4.70
CA GLY A 153 -10.59 15.62 -3.55
C GLY A 153 -12.11 15.79 -3.49
N LEU A 154 -12.84 14.70 -3.28
CA LEU A 154 -14.30 14.65 -3.06
C LEU A 154 -14.62 13.83 -1.80
N LYS A 155 -14.70 14.49 -0.63
CA LYS A 155 -14.96 13.83 0.66
C LYS A 155 -13.99 12.65 0.88
N ASP A 156 -14.50 11.42 0.83
CA ASP A 156 -13.75 10.17 1.04
C ASP A 156 -13.15 9.57 -0.25
N TYR A 157 -13.31 10.29 -1.37
CA TYR A 157 -12.83 9.89 -2.70
C TYR A 157 -11.87 10.93 -3.27
N VAL A 158 -11.07 10.49 -4.23
CA VAL A 158 -10.26 11.35 -5.09
C VAL A 158 -10.58 11.05 -6.55
N LYS A 159 -10.60 12.10 -7.37
CA LYS A 159 -10.62 12.03 -8.83
C LYS A 159 -9.23 12.33 -9.36
N ILE A 160 -8.70 11.43 -10.18
CA ILE A 160 -7.40 11.57 -10.83
C ILE A 160 -7.65 11.86 -12.30
N HIS A 161 -7.26 13.06 -12.76
CA HIS A 161 -7.42 13.48 -14.15
C HIS A 161 -6.15 13.13 -14.93
N LEU A 162 -6.32 12.33 -15.99
CA LEU A 162 -5.23 11.77 -16.79
C LEU A 162 -5.20 12.36 -18.20
N LYS A 163 -3.99 12.49 -18.77
CA LYS A 163 -3.75 12.83 -20.16
C LYS A 163 -4.42 11.82 -21.07
N GLY A 164 -5.06 12.30 -22.14
CA GLY A 164 -5.70 11.45 -23.15
C GLY A 164 -6.96 10.72 -22.67
N SER A 165 -7.42 10.93 -21.43
CA SER A 165 -8.68 10.39 -20.93
C SER A 165 -9.70 11.51 -20.69
N ALA A 166 -10.88 11.38 -21.28
CA ALA A 166 -12.00 12.29 -21.03
C ALA A 166 -12.66 12.06 -19.65
N LYS A 167 -12.45 10.89 -19.03
CA LYS A 167 -13.04 10.53 -17.74
C LYS A 167 -11.95 10.40 -16.67
N PRO A 168 -12.11 11.04 -15.49
CA PRO A 168 -11.18 10.86 -14.39
C PRO A 168 -11.35 9.47 -13.77
N VAL A 169 -10.26 8.96 -13.22
CA VAL A 169 -10.29 7.75 -12.38
C VAL A 169 -10.75 8.15 -10.99
N VAL A 170 -11.74 7.44 -10.44
CA VAL A 170 -12.28 7.70 -9.09
C VAL A 170 -11.92 6.56 -8.17
N THR A 171 -11.28 6.86 -7.04
CA THR A 171 -10.93 5.86 -6.03
C THR A 171 -11.21 6.36 -4.62
N ARG A 172 -11.53 5.45 -3.71
CA ARG A 172 -11.81 5.74 -2.30
C ARG A 172 -10.50 5.90 -1.55
N MET A 173 -10.03 7.14 -1.45
CA MET A 173 -8.80 7.52 -0.75
C MET A 173 -8.90 8.99 -0.33
N SER A 174 -8.23 9.38 0.75
CA SER A 174 -8.12 10.79 1.12
C SER A 174 -7.08 11.52 0.26
N ILE A 175 -7.27 12.82 0.04
CA ILE A 175 -6.31 13.64 -0.71
C ILE A 175 -4.89 13.59 -0.10
N LYS A 176 -4.81 13.53 1.23
CA LYS A 176 -3.55 13.44 1.97
C LYS A 176 -2.89 12.07 1.79
N GLY A 177 -3.66 10.99 1.88
CA GLY A 177 -3.15 9.64 1.65
C GLY A 177 -2.67 9.41 0.22
N LEU A 178 -3.26 10.11 -0.76
CA LEU A 178 -2.77 10.12 -2.13
C LEU A 178 -1.50 10.98 -2.28
N GLU A 179 -1.47 12.17 -1.65
CA GLU A 179 -0.30 13.07 -1.65
C GLU A 179 0.98 12.36 -1.19
N GLU A 180 0.89 11.55 -0.14
CA GLU A 180 2.01 10.78 0.41
C GLU A 180 2.56 9.71 -0.55
N GLN A 181 1.79 9.30 -1.56
CA GLN A 181 2.20 8.36 -2.61
C GLN A 181 2.78 9.05 -3.85
N LEU A 182 2.58 10.35 -3.99
CA LEU A 182 3.03 11.10 -5.16
C LEU A 182 4.49 11.53 -5.03
N PRO A 183 5.25 11.51 -6.13
CA PRO A 183 6.58 12.10 -6.19
C PRO A 183 6.56 13.59 -5.82
N PRO A 184 7.17 14.03 -4.70
CA PRO A 184 7.11 15.42 -4.27
C PRO A 184 7.82 16.38 -5.25
N ALA A 185 8.72 15.86 -6.09
CA ALA A 185 9.37 16.62 -7.14
C ALA A 185 8.49 16.83 -8.39
N LYS A 186 7.47 16.00 -8.60
CA LYS A 186 6.59 16.06 -9.79
C LYS A 186 5.21 16.64 -9.49
N PHE A 187 4.78 16.63 -8.23
CA PHE A 187 3.45 17.05 -7.80
C PHE A 187 3.51 18.07 -6.68
N ILE A 188 2.57 19.01 -6.71
CA ILE A 188 2.42 20.04 -5.68
C ILE A 188 0.96 20.19 -5.28
N ARG A 189 0.71 20.27 -3.98
CA ARG A 189 -0.59 20.64 -3.45
C ARG A 189 -0.78 22.16 -3.51
N VAL A 190 -1.86 22.58 -4.15
CA VAL A 190 -2.18 24.01 -4.36
C VAL A 190 -3.40 24.46 -3.56
N HIS A 191 -4.20 23.52 -3.08
CA HIS A 191 -5.40 23.80 -2.28
C HIS A 191 -5.70 22.62 -1.35
N LYS A 192 -6.59 22.81 -0.37
CA LYS A 192 -7.04 21.70 0.50
C LYS A 192 -7.63 20.53 -0.28
N SER A 193 -8.16 20.79 -1.48
CA SER A 193 -8.80 19.79 -2.36
C SER A 193 -8.04 19.50 -3.65
N TYR A 194 -6.92 20.17 -3.94
CA TYR A 194 -6.26 20.06 -5.25
C TYR A 194 -4.77 19.82 -5.15
N ILE A 195 -4.31 18.82 -5.89
CA ILE A 195 -2.90 18.52 -6.16
C ILE A 195 -2.71 18.57 -7.67
N VAL A 196 -1.65 19.22 -8.14
CA VAL A 196 -1.37 19.41 -9.57
C VAL A 196 -0.01 18.83 -9.93
N SER A 197 0.09 18.33 -11.15
CA SER A 197 1.39 17.99 -11.75
C SER A 197 2.14 19.26 -12.10
N VAL A 198 3.38 19.41 -11.64
CA VAL A 198 4.22 20.57 -11.93
C VAL A 198 4.43 20.72 -13.43
N ALA A 199 4.60 19.60 -14.15
CA ALA A 199 4.78 19.59 -15.60
C ALA A 199 3.52 19.98 -16.39
N ALA A 200 2.34 19.96 -15.76
CA ALA A 200 1.08 20.35 -16.40
C ALA A 200 0.74 21.84 -16.20
N ILE A 201 1.49 22.56 -15.35
CA ILE A 201 1.24 23.98 -15.08
C ILE A 201 1.60 24.81 -16.31
N THR A 202 0.61 25.51 -16.88
CA THR A 202 0.79 26.42 -18.01
C THR A 202 0.94 27.88 -17.57
N ALA A 203 0.27 28.28 -16.49
CA ALA A 203 0.41 29.61 -15.90
C ALA A 203 0.11 29.61 -14.40
N ILE A 204 0.76 30.53 -13.66
CA ILE A 204 0.49 30.79 -12.24
C ILE A 204 0.06 32.25 -12.09
N ARG A 205 -1.09 32.47 -11.45
CA ARG A 205 -1.59 33.78 -11.03
C ARG A 205 -1.69 33.82 -9.51
N LYS A 206 -1.94 35.03 -8.96
CA LYS A 206 -1.98 35.29 -7.51
C LYS A 206 -2.83 34.28 -6.72
N ASN A 207 -3.98 33.89 -7.26
CA ASN A 207 -4.96 33.03 -6.58
C ASN A 207 -5.34 31.78 -7.38
N SER A 208 -4.67 31.52 -8.51
CA SER A 208 -5.03 30.41 -9.38
C SER A 208 -3.84 29.85 -10.15
N VAL A 209 -3.93 28.56 -10.45
CA VAL A 209 -3.01 27.84 -11.33
C VAL A 209 -3.78 27.34 -12.54
N PHE A 210 -3.19 27.47 -13.72
CA PHE A 210 -3.79 27.06 -14.98
C PHE A 210 -3.13 25.78 -15.49
N LEU A 211 -3.97 24.85 -15.97
CA LEU A 211 -3.63 23.56 -16.53
C LEU A 211 -4.35 23.48 -17.89
N GLU A 212 -3.67 23.92 -18.95
CA GLU A 212 -4.28 24.17 -20.26
C GLU A 212 -5.55 25.05 -20.14
N GLU A 213 -6.73 24.50 -20.41
CA GLU A 213 -8.02 25.20 -20.33
C GLU A 213 -8.64 25.23 -18.92
N THR A 214 -8.00 24.60 -17.93
CA THR A 214 -8.56 24.48 -16.57
C THR A 214 -7.90 25.42 -15.59
N GLU A 215 -8.70 26.23 -14.90
CA GLU A 215 -8.26 27.10 -13.81
C GLU A 215 -8.61 26.45 -12.46
N LEU A 216 -7.59 26.25 -11.61
CA LEU A 216 -7.75 25.73 -10.25
C LEU A 216 -7.37 26.81 -9.21
N PRO A 217 -8.13 26.95 -8.11
CA PRO A 217 -7.82 27.93 -7.07
C PRO A 217 -6.58 27.51 -6.26
N VAL A 218 -5.81 28.50 -5.82
CA VAL A 218 -4.67 28.33 -4.90
C VAL A 218 -5.04 28.86 -3.52
N GLY A 219 -4.95 28.00 -2.51
CA GLY A 219 -5.18 28.39 -1.12
C GLY A 219 -4.01 29.17 -0.54
N ASP A 220 -4.28 30.09 0.40
CA ASP A 220 -3.27 30.99 0.99
C ASP A 220 -2.04 30.23 1.51
N THR A 221 -2.27 29.12 2.23
CA THR A 221 -1.22 28.27 2.82
C THR A 221 -0.28 27.63 1.79
N TYR A 222 -0.70 27.49 0.53
CA TYR A 222 0.05 26.77 -0.50
C TYR A 222 0.77 27.70 -1.49
N ARG A 223 0.54 29.03 -1.40
CA ARG A 223 1.10 29.99 -2.35
C ARG A 223 2.62 29.98 -2.37
N ASP A 224 3.26 30.08 -1.21
CA ASP A 224 4.71 30.27 -1.13
C ASP A 224 5.46 29.06 -1.71
N THR A 225 4.98 27.85 -1.42
CA THR A 225 5.51 26.61 -2.00
C THR A 225 5.34 26.57 -3.53
N LEU A 226 4.20 27.06 -4.05
CA LEU A 226 3.95 27.11 -5.48
C LEU A 226 4.87 28.10 -6.21
N TYR A 227 5.08 29.29 -5.64
CA TYR A 227 5.99 30.29 -6.21
C TYR A 227 7.45 29.85 -6.17
N ALA A 228 7.86 29.12 -5.12
CA ALA A 228 9.22 28.58 -5.00
C ALA A 228 9.56 27.63 -6.17
N ILE A 229 8.60 26.80 -6.62
CA ILE A 229 8.80 25.89 -7.76
C ILE A 229 8.96 26.65 -9.08
N ALA A 230 8.32 27.81 -9.24
CA ALA A 230 8.42 28.63 -10.44
C ALA A 230 9.73 29.44 -10.53
N GLY A 231 10.62 29.33 -9.54
CA GLY A 231 11.88 30.08 -9.48
C GLY A 231 11.69 31.60 -9.35
N LYS A 232 10.53 32.05 -8.86
CA LYS A 232 10.20 33.48 -8.70
C LYS A 232 9.82 33.79 -7.26
N SER A 233 10.43 34.81 -6.68
CA SER A 233 9.94 35.45 -5.45
C SER A 233 8.65 36.22 -5.73
N GLN A 234 7.76 36.31 -4.74
CA GLN A 234 6.49 37.03 -4.83
C GLN A 234 6.67 38.44 -5.45
N PRO A 235 5.79 38.88 -6.37
CA PRO A 235 5.72 40.27 -6.80
C PRO A 235 5.12 41.18 -5.72
#